data_AF-A0A1G9HDF3-F1
#
_entry.id   AF-A0A1G9HDF3-F1
#
_cell.length_a   1.000
_cell.length_b   1.000
_cell.length_c   1.000
_cell.angle_alpha   90.00
_cell.angle_beta   90.00
_cell.angle_gamma   90.00
#
_symmetry.space_group_name_H-M   'P 1'
#
loop_
_entity.id
_entity.type
_entity.pdbx_description
1 polymer ?
#
loop_
_entity_poly.entity_id
_entity_poly.type
_entity_poly.pdbx_seq_one_letter_code
_entity_poly.pdbx_strand_id
1 'polypeptide(L)'
;MEANEILSILDGLAELNSYGVAFLMSFGVTWLICGVFWQKTSANTAGYATLFQGLAALPVALLISYFMGALTERPGGDIFSNLVMTIAMSQMLILPLIIVMQAKKHHSLIPFVFSASLTIHFVMYFWLYQTWIYIAMSVAIAAGVAVIYGMGTGQDKTMPSKNTAAYCCFFTGAVLAVTGAIFLLI
;
A
#
# COMPACT_ATOMS: atom_id res chain seq x y z
N MET A 1 5.13 31.30 0.08
CA MET A 1 3.89 30.51 0.12
C MET A 1 3.34 30.62 1.52
N GLU A 2 2.18 31.24 1.69
CA GLU A 2 1.56 31.43 3.01
C GLU A 2 0.91 30.13 3.49
N ALA A 3 0.68 29.98 4.80
CA ALA A 3 0.10 28.75 5.35
C ALA A 3 -1.28 28.42 4.77
N ASN A 4 -2.10 29.43 4.51
CA ASN A 4 -3.43 29.28 3.91
C ASN A 4 -3.38 28.82 2.45
N GLU A 5 -2.35 29.24 1.72
CA GLU A 5 -2.11 28.83 0.33
C GLU A 5 -1.73 27.34 0.26
N ILE A 6 -0.91 26.88 1.20
CA ILE A 6 -0.55 25.45 1.33
C ILE A 6 -1.77 24.60 1.60
N LEU A 7 -2.63 25.01 2.55
CA LEU A 7 -3.85 24.27 2.89
C LEU A 7 -4.78 24.15 1.69
N SER A 8 -5.01 25.25 0.96
CA SER A 8 -5.84 25.22 -0.24
C SER A 8 -5.28 24.29 -1.34
N ILE A 9 -3.95 24.23 -1.50
CA ILE A 9 -3.31 23.29 -2.43
C ILE A 9 -3.54 21.84 -1.99
N LEU A 10 -3.40 21.55 -0.69
CA LEU A 10 -3.58 20.21 -0.13
C LEU A 10 -5.03 19.73 -0.24
N ASP A 11 -6.00 20.61 0.03
CA ASP A 11 -7.42 20.31 -0.10
C ASP A 11 -7.78 20.03 -1.57
N GLY A 12 -7.32 20.87 -2.49
CA GLY A 12 -7.52 20.64 -3.93
C GLY A 12 -6.85 19.36 -4.43
N LEU A 13 -5.67 19.00 -3.90
CA LEU A 13 -5.02 17.73 -4.19
C LEU A 13 -5.84 16.53 -3.71
N ALA A 14 -6.42 16.62 -2.51
CA ALA A 14 -7.25 15.58 -1.92
C ALA A 14 -8.54 15.37 -2.72
N GLU A 15 -9.25 16.46 -3.06
CA GLU A 15 -10.47 16.40 -3.86
C GLU A 15 -10.22 15.81 -5.25
N LEU A 16 -9.21 16.32 -5.97
CA LEU A 16 -8.89 15.89 -7.32
C LEU A 16 -8.48 14.41 -7.40
N ASN A 17 -7.76 13.90 -6.39
CA ASN A 17 -7.37 12.49 -6.33
C ASN A 17 -8.45 11.61 -5.67
N SER A 18 -9.58 12.19 -5.25
CA SER A 18 -10.56 11.56 -4.36
C SER A 18 -9.85 10.81 -3.23
N TYR A 19 -8.97 11.50 -2.53
CA TYR A 19 -8.16 10.97 -1.42
C TYR A 19 -7.34 9.72 -1.81
N GLY A 20 -6.96 9.55 -3.08
CA GLY A 20 -6.12 8.45 -3.53
C GLY A 20 -6.87 7.13 -3.79
N VAL A 21 -8.19 7.15 -4.00
CA VAL A 21 -9.03 5.97 -4.29
C VAL A 21 -8.43 5.06 -5.36
N ALA A 22 -7.98 5.63 -6.48
CA ALA A 22 -7.41 4.87 -7.60
C ALA A 22 -6.25 3.98 -7.16
N PHE A 23 -5.37 4.49 -6.30
CA PHE A 23 -4.23 3.75 -5.75
C PHE A 23 -4.69 2.72 -4.73
N LEU A 24 -5.54 3.09 -3.78
CA LEU A 24 -6.02 2.17 -2.74
C LEU A 24 -6.74 0.95 -3.33
N MET A 25 -7.61 1.18 -4.30
CA MET A 25 -8.35 0.11 -4.97
C MET A 25 -7.43 -0.78 -5.82
N SER A 26 -6.54 -0.18 -6.62
CA SER A 26 -5.63 -0.94 -7.48
C SER A 26 -4.67 -1.81 -6.67
N PHE A 27 -4.04 -1.24 -5.65
CA PHE A 27 -3.15 -2.00 -4.76
C PHE A 27 -3.93 -2.98 -3.87
N GLY A 28 -5.14 -2.62 -3.43
CA GLY A 28 -6.01 -3.52 -2.68
C GLY A 28 -6.32 -4.79 -3.46
N VAL A 29 -6.75 -4.66 -4.73
CA VAL A 29 -7.04 -5.79 -5.61
C VAL A 29 -5.80 -6.64 -5.88
N THR A 30 -4.64 -6.04 -6.17
CA THR A 30 -3.42 -6.83 -6.41
C THR A 30 -2.94 -7.56 -5.16
N TRP A 31 -3.11 -6.99 -3.96
CA TRP A 31 -2.88 -7.69 -2.69
C TRP A 31 -3.81 -8.89 -2.51
N LEU A 32 -5.10 -8.74 -2.82
CA LEU A 32 -6.06 -9.87 -2.78
C LEU A 32 -5.64 -10.98 -3.77
N ILE A 33 -5.23 -10.61 -4.99
CA ILE A 33 -4.69 -11.56 -5.98
C ILE A 33 -3.45 -12.26 -5.42
N CYS A 34 -2.52 -11.54 -4.79
CA CYS A 34 -1.37 -12.16 -4.14
C CYS A 34 -1.78 -13.17 -3.07
N GLY A 35 -2.83 -12.89 -2.30
CA GLY A 35 -3.42 -13.85 -1.35
C GLY A 35 -3.85 -15.16 -2.04
N VAL A 36 -4.47 -15.08 -3.21
CA VAL A 36 -4.83 -16.25 -4.02
C VAL A 36 -3.59 -17.01 -4.49
N PHE A 37 -2.55 -16.32 -4.97
CA PHE A 37 -1.28 -16.95 -5.34
C PHE A 37 -0.65 -17.68 -4.15
N TRP A 38 -0.66 -17.06 -2.97
CA TRP A 38 -0.19 -17.66 -1.73
C TRP A 38 -1.00 -18.88 -1.31
N GLN A 39 -2.24 -19.08 -1.77
CA GLN A 39 -2.96 -20.34 -1.53
C GLN A 39 -2.66 -21.38 -2.61
N LYS A 40 -2.66 -20.96 -3.88
CA LYS A 40 -2.70 -21.86 -5.04
C LYS A 40 -1.34 -22.28 -5.59
N THR A 41 -0.27 -21.55 -5.27
CA THR A 41 1.05 -21.75 -5.91
C THR A 41 2.15 -22.08 -4.90
N SER A 42 3.40 -22.27 -5.36
CA SER A 42 4.55 -22.44 -4.47
C SER A 42 4.88 -21.14 -3.73
N ALA A 43 5.51 -21.23 -2.54
CA ALA A 43 5.92 -20.03 -1.79
C ALA A 43 6.90 -19.14 -2.59
N ASN A 44 7.74 -19.74 -3.44
CA ASN A 44 8.65 -19.03 -4.31
C ASN A 44 7.90 -18.17 -5.35
N THR A 45 6.94 -18.78 -6.05
CA THR A 45 6.10 -18.10 -7.05
C THR A 45 5.25 -17.00 -6.41
N ALA A 46 4.62 -17.28 -5.28
CA ALA A 46 3.81 -16.30 -4.56
C ALA A 46 4.65 -15.14 -3.99
N GLY A 47 5.88 -15.42 -3.56
CA GLY A 47 6.85 -14.40 -3.16
C GLY A 47 7.17 -13.42 -4.29
N TYR A 48 7.46 -13.93 -5.50
CA TYR A 48 7.65 -13.09 -6.67
C TYR A 48 6.40 -12.31 -7.07
N ALA A 49 5.23 -12.96 -7.06
CA ALA A 49 3.97 -12.28 -7.33
C ALA A 49 3.76 -11.08 -6.37
N THR A 50 4.05 -11.28 -5.08
CA THR A 50 3.94 -10.21 -4.07
C THR A 50 4.98 -9.11 -4.28
N LEU A 51 6.24 -9.46 -4.58
CA LEU A 51 7.31 -8.51 -4.85
C LEU A 51 7.00 -7.61 -6.06
N PHE A 52 6.44 -8.18 -7.12
CA PHE A 52 6.19 -7.49 -8.38
C PHE A 52 4.76 -7.00 -8.57
N GLN A 53 3.88 -7.15 -7.58
CA GLN A 53 2.48 -6.73 -7.69
C GLN A 53 2.32 -5.23 -8.02
N GLY A 54 3.27 -4.40 -7.56
CA GLY A 54 3.32 -2.97 -7.87
C GLY A 54 3.47 -2.67 -9.36
N LEU A 55 4.06 -3.58 -10.15
CA LEU A 55 4.16 -3.44 -11.62
C LEU A 55 2.80 -3.55 -12.32
N ALA A 56 1.81 -4.17 -11.67
CA ALA A 56 0.43 -4.19 -12.16
C ALA A 56 -0.41 -3.09 -11.52
N ALA A 57 -0.28 -2.92 -10.20
CA ALA A 57 -1.09 -1.95 -9.45
C ALA A 57 -0.82 -0.50 -9.88
N LEU A 58 0.45 -0.13 -10.08
CA LEU A 58 0.82 1.24 -10.39
C LEU A 58 0.30 1.70 -11.76
N PRO A 59 0.48 0.96 -12.88
CA PRO A 59 -0.10 1.35 -14.16
C PRO A 59 -1.62 1.49 -14.12
N VAL A 60 -2.31 0.57 -13.41
CA VAL A 60 -3.78 0.63 -13.27
C VAL A 60 -4.19 1.88 -12.48
N ALA A 61 -3.53 2.15 -11.36
CA ALA A 61 -3.80 3.32 -10.54
C ALA A 61 -3.56 4.63 -11.32
N LEU A 62 -2.46 4.71 -12.06
CA LEU A 62 -2.13 5.88 -12.89
C LEU A 62 -3.12 6.05 -14.04
N LEU A 63 -3.55 4.96 -14.69
CA LEU A 63 -4.55 5.01 -15.75
C LEU A 63 -5.88 5.55 -15.23
N ILE A 64 -6.35 5.06 -14.08
CA ILE A 64 -7.57 5.57 -13.44
C ILE A 64 -7.38 7.05 -13.07
N SER A 65 -6.25 7.40 -12.45
CA SER A 65 -5.94 8.79 -12.05
C SER A 65 -5.86 9.74 -13.25
N TYR A 66 -5.37 9.27 -14.40
CA TYR A 66 -5.37 10.03 -15.65
C TYR A 66 -6.80 10.35 -16.11
N PHE A 67 -7.70 9.36 -16.10
CA PHE A 67 -9.10 9.58 -16.46
C PHE A 67 -9.86 10.46 -15.45
N MET A 68 -9.39 10.54 -14.21
CA MET A 68 -9.90 11.48 -13.21
C MET A 68 -9.34 12.91 -13.34
N GLY A 69 -8.40 13.16 -14.27
CA GLY A 69 -7.72 14.46 -14.41
C GLY A 69 -6.62 14.72 -13.37
N ALA A 70 -6.40 13.78 -12.44
CA ALA A 70 -5.50 13.94 -11.30
C ALA A 70 -4.01 13.99 -11.65
N LEU A 71 -3.65 13.61 -12.88
CA LEU A 71 -2.28 13.71 -13.39
C LEU A 71 -2.02 14.98 -14.21
N THR A 72 -3.06 15.62 -14.76
CA THR A 72 -2.93 16.75 -15.68
C THR A 72 -3.22 18.09 -15.02
N GLU A 73 -4.09 18.13 -14.01
CA GLU A 73 -4.57 19.36 -13.38
C GLU A 73 -4.05 19.55 -11.95
N ARG A 74 -2.86 19.02 -11.66
CA ARG A 74 -2.35 18.89 -10.30
C ARG A 74 -2.09 20.26 -9.63
N PRO A 75 -2.69 20.55 -8.45
CA PRO A 75 -2.42 21.78 -7.71
C PRO A 75 -0.98 21.86 -7.16
N GLY A 76 -0.48 23.09 -7.00
CA GLY A 76 0.80 23.37 -6.32
C GLY A 76 2.06 23.33 -7.19
N GLY A 77 1.92 23.14 -8.50
CA GLY A 77 3.02 23.24 -9.47
C GLY A 77 4.14 22.22 -9.26
N ASP A 78 5.35 22.57 -9.70
CA ASP A 78 6.50 21.63 -9.73
C ASP A 78 6.97 21.21 -8.33
N ILE A 79 6.91 22.11 -7.34
CA ILE A 79 7.39 21.82 -5.98
C ILE A 79 6.53 20.73 -5.33
N PHE A 80 5.20 20.87 -5.35
CA PHE A 80 4.30 19.85 -4.82
C PHE A 80 4.36 18.56 -5.63
N SER A 81 4.48 18.67 -6.95
CA SER A 81 4.65 17.49 -7.81
C SER A 81 5.89 16.70 -7.43
N ASN A 82 7.04 17.37 -7.23
CA ASN A 82 8.28 16.76 -6.76
C ASN A 82 8.16 16.17 -5.36
N LEU A 83 7.46 16.85 -4.44
CA LEU A 83 7.22 16.34 -3.09
C LEU A 83 6.40 15.04 -3.13
N VAL A 84 5.29 15.00 -3.86
CA VAL A 84 4.46 13.80 -3.93
C VAL A 84 5.17 12.67 -4.66
N MET A 85 5.93 12.97 -5.72
CA MET A 85 6.79 11.97 -6.37
C MET A 85 7.83 11.42 -5.40
N THR A 86 8.46 12.27 -4.59
CA THR A 86 9.45 11.84 -3.59
C THR A 86 8.80 10.93 -2.54
N ILE A 87 7.63 11.30 -2.02
CA ILE A 87 6.85 10.47 -1.11
C ILE A 87 6.56 9.12 -1.78
N ALA A 88 6.02 9.12 -2.99
CA ALA A 88 5.72 7.89 -3.73
C ALA A 88 6.95 7.01 -3.96
N MET A 89 8.10 7.59 -4.31
CA MET A 89 9.33 6.84 -4.57
C MET A 89 9.98 6.33 -3.28
N SER A 90 9.76 6.98 -2.14
CA SER A 90 10.32 6.54 -0.85
C SER A 90 9.90 5.12 -0.48
N GLN A 91 8.73 4.67 -0.92
CA GLN A 91 8.26 3.29 -0.70
C GLN A 91 9.19 2.25 -1.35
N MET A 92 9.94 2.61 -2.41
CA MET A 92 10.86 1.70 -3.09
C MET A 92 12.09 1.35 -2.24
N LEU A 93 12.35 2.09 -1.16
CA LEU A 93 13.46 1.81 -0.24
C LEU A 93 13.32 0.46 0.46
N ILE A 94 12.13 -0.14 0.48
CA ILE A 94 11.93 -1.49 1.03
C ILE A 94 12.39 -2.61 0.11
N LEU A 95 12.51 -2.35 -1.20
CA LEU A 95 12.77 -3.40 -2.20
C LEU A 95 14.05 -4.19 -1.94
N PRO A 96 15.21 -3.59 -1.58
CA PRO A 96 16.42 -4.36 -1.29
C PRO A 96 16.22 -5.40 -0.19
N LEU A 97 15.48 -5.05 0.88
CA LEU A 97 15.18 -5.98 1.97
C LEU A 97 14.31 -7.15 1.48
N ILE A 98 13.27 -6.87 0.70
CA ILE A 98 12.38 -7.91 0.17
C ILE A 98 13.13 -8.83 -0.81
N ILE A 99 14.00 -8.27 -1.66
CA ILE A 99 14.85 -9.03 -2.57
C ILE A 99 15.76 -9.99 -1.79
N VAL A 100 16.39 -9.52 -0.71
CA VAL A 100 17.22 -10.38 0.16
C VAL A 100 16.38 -11.50 0.79
N MET A 101 15.15 -11.22 1.22
CA MET A 101 14.26 -12.25 1.75
C MET A 101 13.90 -13.30 0.69
N GLN A 102 13.59 -12.86 -0.54
CA GLN A 102 13.34 -13.76 -1.66
C GLN A 102 14.57 -14.63 -1.95
N ALA A 103 15.77 -14.04 -2.01
CA ALA A 103 17.02 -14.74 -2.27
C ALA A 103 17.38 -15.76 -1.17
N LYS A 104 17.11 -15.43 0.10
CA LYS A 104 17.31 -16.33 1.26
C LYS A 104 16.19 -17.36 1.44
N LYS A 105 15.23 -17.46 0.50
CA LYS A 105 14.07 -18.35 0.58
C LYS A 105 13.14 -18.07 1.76
N HIS A 106 13.19 -16.85 2.30
CA HIS A 106 12.35 -16.36 3.38
C HIS A 106 11.00 -15.82 2.84
N HIS A 107 10.42 -16.52 1.85
CA HIS A 107 9.32 -16.00 1.04
C HIS A 107 8.10 -15.59 1.88
N SER A 108 7.77 -16.37 2.91
CA SER A 108 6.57 -16.12 3.73
C SER A 108 6.68 -14.90 4.65
N LEU A 109 7.86 -14.29 4.80
CA LEU A 109 8.02 -12.99 5.47
C LEU A 109 7.70 -11.81 4.56
N ILE A 110 7.76 -12.00 3.24
CA ILE A 110 7.62 -10.90 2.27
C ILE A 110 6.32 -10.11 2.46
N PRO A 111 5.13 -10.75 2.56
CA PRO A 111 3.89 -10.01 2.76
C PRO A 111 3.88 -9.16 4.04
N PHE A 112 4.48 -9.67 5.12
CA PHE A 112 4.50 -9.01 6.43
C PHE A 112 5.38 -7.77 6.40
N VAL A 113 6.61 -7.91 5.91
CA VAL A 113 7.57 -6.79 5.82
C VAL A 113 7.07 -5.74 4.85
N PHE A 114 6.50 -6.17 3.73
CA PHE A 114 5.96 -5.24 2.75
C PHE A 114 4.73 -4.51 3.29
N SER A 115 3.82 -5.21 3.99
CA SER A 115 2.67 -4.58 4.66
C SER A 115 3.10 -3.62 5.77
N ALA A 116 4.12 -3.97 6.56
CA ALA A 116 4.67 -3.08 7.58
C ALA A 116 5.24 -1.80 6.97
N SER A 117 6.02 -1.91 5.89
CA SER A 117 6.52 -0.75 5.15
C SER A 117 5.38 0.13 4.61
N LEU A 118 4.30 -0.49 4.16
CA LEU A 118 3.13 0.23 3.67
C LEU A 118 2.47 1.09 4.76
N THR A 119 2.42 0.61 6.00
CA THR A 119 1.86 1.38 7.12
C THR A 119 2.63 2.66 7.40
N ILE A 120 3.96 2.61 7.32
CA ILE A 120 4.85 3.77 7.50
C ILE A 120 4.63 4.75 6.36
N HIS A 121 4.58 4.24 5.12
CA HIS A 121 4.35 5.04 3.91
C HIS A 121 3.03 5.83 3.99
N PHE A 122 1.95 5.20 4.46
CA PHE A 122 0.64 5.85 4.55
C PHE A 122 0.52 6.94 5.61
N VAL A 123 1.40 6.99 6.62
CA VAL A 123 1.39 8.08 7.61
C VAL A 123 1.58 9.44 6.93
N MET A 124 2.36 9.51 5.86
CA MET A 124 2.55 10.75 5.11
C MET A 124 1.28 11.23 4.40
N TYR A 125 0.35 10.32 4.10
CA TYR A 125 -0.89 10.62 3.37
C TYR A 125 -1.97 11.19 4.28
N PHE A 126 -1.87 11.01 5.60
CA PHE A 126 -2.67 11.77 6.56
C PHE A 126 -2.50 13.27 6.36
N TRP A 127 -1.25 13.71 6.24
CA TRP A 127 -0.92 15.10 5.98
C TRP A 127 -1.21 15.49 4.52
N LEU A 128 -0.88 14.64 3.55
CA LEU A 128 -1.07 15.00 2.14
C LEU A 128 -2.56 15.20 1.77
N TYR A 129 -3.44 14.37 2.34
CA TYR A 129 -4.88 14.38 2.04
C TYR A 129 -5.74 14.90 3.19
N GLN A 130 -5.12 15.50 4.20
CA GLN A 130 -5.79 16.14 5.34
C GLN A 130 -6.86 15.25 6.02
N THR A 131 -6.63 13.95 6.10
CA THR A 131 -7.64 12.99 6.61
C THR A 131 -7.05 11.91 7.53
N TRP A 132 -7.62 11.80 8.73
CA TRP A 132 -7.24 10.82 9.76
C TRP A 132 -7.48 9.37 9.34
N ILE A 133 -8.26 9.12 8.29
CA ILE A 133 -8.55 7.78 7.77
C ILE A 133 -7.24 7.05 7.41
N TYR A 134 -6.23 7.74 6.89
CA TYR A 134 -4.92 7.14 6.59
C TYR A 134 -4.19 6.65 7.84
N ILE A 135 -4.28 7.36 8.97
CA ILE A 135 -3.71 6.90 10.24
C ILE A 135 -4.47 5.67 10.73
N ALA A 136 -5.80 5.71 10.73
CA ALA A 136 -6.63 4.60 11.17
C ALA A 136 -6.35 3.32 10.34
N MET A 137 -6.24 3.47 9.01
CA MET A 137 -5.88 2.40 8.09
C MET A 137 -4.48 1.84 8.40
N SER A 138 -3.47 2.69 8.57
CA SER A 138 -2.11 2.24 8.94
C SER A 138 -2.08 1.45 10.24
N VAL A 139 -2.80 1.92 11.27
CA VAL A 139 -2.90 1.22 12.56
C VAL A 139 -3.62 -0.12 12.39
N ALA A 140 -4.72 -0.15 11.63
CA ALA A 140 -5.47 -1.38 11.36
C ALA A 140 -4.60 -2.43 10.64
N ILE A 141 -3.86 -2.03 9.60
CA ILE A 141 -2.92 -2.91 8.89
C ILE A 141 -1.83 -3.40 9.84
N ALA A 142 -1.17 -2.49 10.59
CA ALA A 142 -0.07 -2.85 11.48
C ALA A 142 -0.51 -3.86 12.56
N ALA A 143 -1.62 -3.56 13.25
CA ALA A 143 -2.14 -4.42 14.31
C ALA A 143 -2.62 -5.76 13.76
N GLY A 144 -3.41 -5.76 12.68
CA GLY A 144 -3.94 -7.00 12.12
C GLY A 144 -2.85 -7.90 11.53
N VAL A 145 -1.86 -7.33 10.84
CA VAL A 145 -0.70 -8.09 10.33
C VAL A 145 0.14 -8.66 11.47
N ALA A 146 0.34 -7.91 12.57
CA ALA A 146 1.03 -8.41 13.75
C ALA A 146 0.29 -9.60 14.40
N VAL A 147 -1.04 -9.53 14.51
CA VAL A 147 -1.87 -10.64 15.02
C VAL A 147 -1.74 -11.87 14.10
N ILE A 148 -1.89 -11.69 12.78
CA ILE A 148 -1.76 -12.78 11.80
C ILE A 148 -0.36 -13.42 11.86
N TYR A 149 0.69 -12.60 12.05
CA TYR A 149 2.05 -13.08 12.20
C TYR A 149 2.20 -13.95 13.47
N GLY A 150 1.68 -13.48 14.61
CA GLY A 150 1.72 -14.21 15.88
C GLY A 150 0.96 -15.54 15.83
N MET A 151 -0.19 -15.59 15.14
CA MET A 151 -0.92 -16.83 14.91
C MET A 151 -0.14 -17.85 14.08
N GLY A 152 0.76 -17.39 13.21
CA GLY A 152 1.53 -18.23 12.28
C GLY A 152 2.86 -18.76 12.80
N THR A 153 3.34 -18.26 13.94
CA THR A 153 4.70 -18.49 14.47
C THR A 153 4.75 -19.35 15.73
N GLY A 154 3.70 -20.14 15.99
CA GLY A 154 3.58 -20.99 17.19
C GLY A 154 4.66 -22.09 17.36
N GLN A 155 5.09 -22.24 18.62
CA GLN A 155 5.95 -23.21 19.33
C GLN A 155 7.24 -23.77 18.71
N ASP A 156 7.40 -23.85 17.38
CA ASP A 156 8.63 -24.40 16.76
C ASP A 156 8.97 -23.75 15.39
N LYS A 157 8.30 -22.64 15.03
CA LYS A 157 8.45 -22.02 13.70
C LYS A 157 9.12 -20.66 13.79
N THR A 158 10.36 -20.59 13.32
CA THR A 158 11.09 -19.33 13.13
C THR A 158 10.51 -18.47 12.00
N MET A 159 9.57 -18.99 11.21
CA MET A 159 9.05 -18.36 10.00
C MET A 159 7.54 -18.56 9.87
N PRO A 160 6.78 -17.55 9.40
CA PRO A 160 5.36 -17.70 9.10
C PRO A 160 5.09 -18.78 8.05
N SER A 161 3.94 -19.41 8.15
CA SER A 161 3.46 -20.36 7.15
C SER A 161 3.01 -19.68 5.85
N LYS A 162 2.89 -20.48 4.78
CA LYS A 162 2.24 -20.09 3.52
C LYS A 162 0.82 -19.56 3.73
N ASN A 163 0.05 -20.15 4.64
CA ASN A 163 -1.33 -19.74 4.90
C ASN A 163 -1.39 -18.38 5.61
N THR A 164 -0.52 -18.14 6.58
CA THR A 164 -0.45 -16.84 7.26
C THR A 164 0.05 -15.73 6.34
N ALA A 165 0.96 -16.05 5.40
CA ALA A 165 1.33 -15.14 4.33
C ALA A 165 0.13 -14.79 3.42
N ALA A 166 -0.72 -15.78 3.08
CA ALA A 166 -1.96 -15.53 2.35
C ALA A 166 -2.92 -14.62 3.14
N TYR A 167 -3.14 -14.89 4.43
CA TYR A 167 -4.00 -14.06 5.27
C TYR A 167 -3.48 -12.64 5.41
N CYS A 168 -2.17 -12.44 5.52
CA CYS A 168 -1.56 -11.12 5.50
C CYS A 168 -1.92 -10.37 4.20
N CYS A 169 -1.77 -11.02 3.04
CA CYS A 169 -2.13 -10.40 1.76
C CYS A 169 -3.62 -10.07 1.66
N PHE A 170 -4.50 -11.00 2.06
CA PHE A 170 -5.93 -10.77 2.01
C PHE A 170 -6.36 -9.65 2.96
N PHE A 171 -5.83 -9.64 4.18
CA PHE A 171 -6.15 -8.61 5.16
C PHE A 171 -5.68 -7.23 4.71
N THR A 172 -4.41 -7.10 4.31
CA THR A 172 -3.88 -5.84 3.77
C THR A 172 -4.68 -5.38 2.56
N GLY A 173 -4.96 -6.27 1.60
CA GLY A 173 -5.73 -5.94 0.41
C GLY A 173 -7.18 -5.52 0.72
N ALA A 174 -7.83 -6.20 1.66
CA ALA A 174 -9.19 -5.87 2.08
C ALA A 174 -9.26 -4.52 2.79
N VAL A 175 -8.34 -4.24 3.71
CA VAL A 175 -8.29 -2.95 4.42
C VAL A 175 -8.07 -1.79 3.45
N LEU A 176 -7.17 -1.96 2.47
CA LEU A 176 -6.96 -0.98 1.39
C LEU A 176 -8.23 -0.75 0.56
N ALA A 177 -8.86 -1.83 0.09
CA ALA A 177 -10.06 -1.74 -0.74
C ALA A 177 -11.25 -1.14 0.01
N VAL A 178 -11.44 -1.51 1.29
CA VAL A 178 -12.48 -0.93 2.15
C VAL A 178 -12.21 0.56 2.36
N THR A 179 -10.96 0.96 2.60
CA THR A 179 -10.61 2.37 2.77
C THR A 179 -10.86 3.17 1.48
N GLY A 180 -10.49 2.62 0.33
CA GLY A 180 -10.82 3.21 -0.97
C GLY A 180 -12.33 3.32 -1.19
N ALA A 181 -13.10 2.30 -0.81
CA ALA A 181 -14.55 2.34 -0.88
C ALA A 181 -15.17 3.38 0.05
N ILE A 182 -14.61 3.59 1.25
CA ILE A 182 -15.05 4.67 2.17
C ILE A 182 -14.86 6.03 1.51
N PHE A 183 -13.71 6.28 0.88
CA PHE A 183 -13.44 7.53 0.18
C PHE A 183 -14.32 7.78 -1.06
N LEU A 184 -14.96 6.75 -1.61
CA LEU A 184 -15.97 6.92 -2.66
C LEU A 184 -17.35 7.37 -2.11
N LEU A 185 -17.56 7.28 -0.79
CA LEU A 185 -18.83 7.57 -0.13
C LEU A 185 -18.85 8.90 0.63
N ILE A 186 -17.70 9.56 0.76
CA ILE A 186 -17.54 10.86 1.42
C ILE A 186 -17.05 11.91 0.43
#